data_AF-A0A7R8NFH3-F1
#
_entry.id   AF-A0A7R8NFH3-F1
#
_cell.length_a   1.000
_cell.length_b   1.000
_cell.length_c   1.000
_cell.angle_alpha   90.00
_cell.angle_beta   90.00
_cell.angle_gamma   90.00
#
_symmetry.space_group_name_H-M   'P 1'
#
loop_
_entity.id
_entity.type
_entity.pdbx_description
1 polymer ?
#
loop_
_entity_poly.entity_id
_entity_poly.type
_entity_poly.pdbx_seq_one_letter_code
_entity_poly.pdbx_strand_id
1 'polypeptide(L)'
;MVRVVANRARAATIRSQRITGLTPDVIAELVAEIGPLWHERHQAALAARSRRRAVGAGARHKLVFVDRLLAALVHLRHGAAHDV
;
A
#
# COMPACT_ATOMS: atom_id res chain seq x y z
N MET A 1 14.34 -11.31 8.92
CA MET A 1 14.36 -9.98 9.58
C MET A 1 13.46 -8.94 8.89
N VAL A 2 13.57 -8.74 7.57
CA VAL A 2 12.81 -7.71 6.80
C VAL A 2 11.28 -7.78 6.95
N ARG A 3 10.68 -8.97 6.93
CA ARG A 3 9.22 -9.15 7.04
C ARG A 3 8.63 -8.76 8.41
N VAL A 4 9.40 -8.93 9.49
CA VAL A 4 8.99 -8.55 10.86
C VAL A 4 9.07 -7.04 11.05
N VAL A 5 10.12 -6.40 10.53
CA VAL A 5 10.28 -4.94 10.55
C VAL A 5 9.18 -4.26 9.72
N ALA A 6 8.87 -4.78 8.53
CA ALA A 6 7.77 -4.28 7.69
C ALA A 6 6.41 -4.35 8.41
N ASN A 7 6.15 -5.41 9.17
CA ASN A 7 4.93 -5.54 9.96
C ASN A 7 4.87 -4.52 11.11
N ARG A 8 5.98 -4.31 11.83
CA ARG A 8 6.06 -3.29 12.89
C ARG A 8 5.88 -1.86 12.36
N ALA A 9 6.54 -1.53 11.25
CA ALA A 9 6.40 -0.22 10.61
C ALA A 9 4.96 0.03 10.17
N ARG A 10 4.32 -0.95 9.51
CA ARG A 10 2.91 -0.87 9.15
C ARG A 10 2.02 -0.60 10.37
N ALA A 11 2.18 -1.38 11.43
CA ALA A 11 1.35 -1.26 12.61
C ALA A 11 1.54 0.10 13.31
N ALA A 12 2.77 0.63 13.31
CA ALA A 12 3.06 1.97 13.83
C ALA A 12 2.40 3.07 12.99
N THR A 13 2.45 2.95 11.65
CA THR A 13 1.78 3.89 10.73
C THR A 13 0.27 3.87 10.92
N ILE A 14 -0.36 2.69 11.03
CA ILE A 14 -1.82 2.56 11.25
C ILE A 14 -2.24 3.20 12.57
N ARG A 15 -1.47 3.02 13.64
CA ARG A 15 -1.81 3.56 14.97
C ARG A 15 -1.56 5.06 15.12
N SER A 16 -0.76 5.66 14.24
CA SER A 16 -0.32 7.04 14.39
C SER A 16 -1.11 7.98 13.49
N GLN A 17 -2.13 8.63 14.06
CA GLN A 17 -2.88 9.69 13.37
C GLN A 17 -1.98 10.84 12.90
N ARG A 18 -0.83 11.07 13.53
CA ARG A 18 0.13 12.10 13.10
C ARG A 18 0.72 11.81 11.71
N ILE A 19 0.81 10.54 11.31
CA ILE A 19 1.45 10.10 10.08
C ILE A 19 0.48 10.14 8.89
N THR A 20 -0.74 9.63 9.05
CA THR A 20 -1.74 9.57 7.95
C THR A 20 -2.84 10.63 8.08
N GLY A 21 -3.01 11.24 9.25
CA GLY A 21 -4.15 12.10 9.58
C GLY A 21 -5.45 11.34 9.92
N LEU A 22 -5.43 10.00 9.94
CA LEU A 22 -6.63 9.17 10.05
C LEU A 22 -6.55 8.21 11.24
N THR A 23 -7.70 7.88 11.81
CA THR A 23 -7.81 6.86 12.86
C THR A 23 -7.61 5.45 12.29
N PRO A 24 -7.20 4.46 13.12
CA PRO A 24 -7.11 3.07 12.68
C PRO A 24 -8.41 2.52 12.08
N ASP A 25 -9.56 2.91 12.64
CA ASP A 25 -10.87 2.44 12.20
C ASP A 25 -11.21 2.97 10.80
N VAL A 26 -10.97 4.27 10.55
CA VAL A 26 -11.14 4.85 9.21
C VAL A 26 -10.20 4.19 8.19
N ILE A 27 -8.97 3.87 8.60
CA ILE A 27 -8.05 3.11 7.74
C ILE A 27 -8.60 1.71 7.44
N ALA A 28 -9.20 1.03 8.43
CA ALA A 28 -9.80 -0.29 8.24
C ALA A 28 -11.01 -0.23 7.29
N GLU A 29 -11.85 0.79 7.42
CA GLU A 29 -12.97 1.06 6.52
C GLU A 29 -12.49 1.28 5.08
N LEU A 30 -11.47 2.13 4.87
CA LEU A 30 -10.87 2.36 3.56
C LEU A 30 -10.26 1.08 2.95
N VAL A 31 -9.64 0.23 3.78
CA VAL A 31 -9.13 -1.07 3.34
C VAL A 31 -10.26 -1.99 2.91
N ALA A 32 -11.38 -2.00 3.64
CA ALA A 32 -12.55 -2.82 3.32
C ALA A 32 -13.25 -2.34 2.04
N GLU A 33 -13.35 -1.03 1.85
CA GLU A 33 -13.98 -0.42 0.68
C GLU A 33 -13.14 -0.60 -0.60
N ILE A 34 -11.84 -0.27 -0.54
CA ILE A 34 -10.97 -0.22 -1.72
C ILE A 34 -10.35 -1.58 -2.03
N GLY A 35 -10.20 -2.44 -1.01
CA GLY A 35 -9.54 -3.74 -1.12
C GLY A 35 -10.08 -4.63 -2.24
N PRO A 36 -11.40 -4.86 -2.34
CA PRO A 36 -11.99 -5.67 -3.40
C PRO A 36 -11.71 -5.13 -4.81
N LEU A 37 -11.93 -3.82 -5.01
CA LEU A 37 -11.68 -3.15 -6.29
C LEU A 37 -10.22 -3.24 -6.72
N TRP A 38 -9.29 -3.06 -5.77
CA TRP A 38 -7.88 -3.23 -6.05
C TRP A 38 -7.55 -4.68 -6.41
N HIS A 39 -8.14 -5.65 -5.70
CA HIS A 39 -7.89 -7.07 -5.94
C HIS A 39 -8.33 -7.48 -7.35
N GLU A 40 -9.56 -7.13 -7.75
CA GLU A 40 -10.08 -7.42 -9.09
C GLU A 40 -9.20 -6.81 -10.19
N ARG A 41 -8.84 -5.53 -10.05
CA ARG A 41 -7.94 -4.85 -10.99
C ARG A 41 -6.55 -5.50 -11.02
N HIS A 42 -6.04 -5.94 -9.88
CA HIS A 42 -4.76 -6.63 -9.81
C HIS A 42 -4.80 -7.97 -10.55
N GLN A 43 -5.86 -8.76 -10.35
CA GLN A 43 -6.03 -10.04 -11.03
C GLN A 43 -6.20 -9.86 -12.53
N ALA A 44 -7.04 -8.91 -12.97
CA ALA A 44 -7.20 -8.59 -14.39
C ALA A 44 -5.86 -8.19 -15.04
N ALA A 45 -5.05 -7.36 -14.35
CA ALA A 45 -3.73 -6.97 -14.84
C ALA A 45 -2.72 -8.13 -14.90
N LEU A 46 -2.83 -9.10 -13.99
CA LEU A 46 -2.02 -10.31 -14.02
C LEU A 46 -2.43 -11.26 -15.15
N ALA A 47 -3.73 -11.38 -15.42
CA ALA A 47 -4.30 -12.23 -16.46
C ALA A 47 -4.06 -11.67 -17.87
N ALA A 48 -4.13 -10.35 -18.04
CA ALA A 48 -3.92 -9.69 -19.34
C ALA A 48 -2.46 -9.76 -19.84
N ARG A 49 -1.49 -10.07 -18.97
CA ARG A 49 -0.07 -10.14 -19.35
C ARG A 49 0.35 -11.55 -19.74
N SER A 50 0.70 -11.76 -21.01
CA SER A 50 1.47 -12.95 -21.41
C SER A 50 2.89 -12.87 -20.81
N ARG A 51 3.09 -13.54 -19.68
CA ARG A 51 4.27 -13.33 -18.83
C ARG A 51 5.48 -14.11 -19.37
N ARG A 52 6.28 -13.50 -20.24
CA ARG A 52 7.62 -14.00 -20.63
C ARG A 52 8.70 -13.24 -19.84
N ARG A 53 9.12 -13.74 -18.68
CA ARG A 53 10.29 -13.20 -17.95
C ARG A 53 11.17 -14.34 -17.48
N ALA A 54 12.49 -14.14 -17.58
CA ALA A 54 13.47 -15.03 -16.98
C ALA A 54 13.23 -15.13 -15.46
N VAL A 55 13.44 -16.32 -14.90
CA VAL A 55 13.39 -16.58 -13.46
C VAL A 55 14.33 -15.59 -12.77
N GLY A 56 13.80 -14.78 -11.84
CA GLY A 56 14.56 -13.76 -11.11
C GLY A 56 14.39 -12.30 -11.59
N ALA A 57 13.75 -12.03 -12.74
CA ALA A 57 13.49 -10.67 -13.25
C ALA A 57 12.26 -9.96 -12.59
N GLY A 58 12.00 -10.28 -11.32
CA GLY A 58 10.93 -9.68 -10.52
C GLY A 58 11.39 -8.39 -9.83
N ALA A 59 10.46 -7.46 -9.59
CA ALA A 59 10.74 -6.31 -8.73
C ALA A 59 11.07 -6.81 -7.31
N ARG A 60 12.28 -6.50 -6.82
CA ARG A 60 12.80 -6.98 -5.53
C ARG A 60 11.93 -6.54 -4.34
N HIS A 61 11.20 -5.44 -4.47
CA HIS A 61 10.28 -4.94 -3.44
C HIS A 61 8.97 -4.51 -4.09
N LYS A 62 7.91 -5.29 -3.87
CA LYS A 62 6.53 -4.88 -4.19
C LYS A 62 5.83 -4.58 -2.89
N LEU A 63 5.45 -3.32 -2.70
CA LEU A 63 4.47 -2.95 -1.67
C LEU A 63 3.18 -3.72 -1.97
N VAL A 64 2.66 -4.43 -0.97
CA VAL A 64 1.32 -5.04 -1.05
C VAL A 64 0.27 -3.95 -0.87
N PHE A 65 -1.00 -4.25 -1.20
CA PHE A 65 -2.10 -3.28 -1.20
C PHE A 65 -2.09 -2.31 -0.01
N VAL A 66 -2.09 -2.85 1.22
CA VAL A 66 -2.13 -2.03 2.45
C VAL A 66 -0.91 -1.10 2.55
N ASP A 67 0.29 -1.56 2.22
CA ASP A 67 1.47 -0.69 2.28
C ASP A 67 1.42 0.41 1.22
N ARG A 68 0.84 0.14 0.04
CA ARG A 68 0.61 1.16 -0.98
C ARG A 68 -0.41 2.20 -0.53
N LEU A 69 -1.50 1.74 0.09
CA LEU A 69 -2.52 2.63 0.64
C LEU A 69 -1.91 3.55 1.69
N LEU A 70 -1.18 2.98 2.66
CA LEU A 70 -0.52 3.76 3.69
C LEU A 70 0.51 4.74 3.12
N ALA A 71 1.31 4.33 2.13
CA ALA A 71 2.24 5.24 1.46
C ALA A 71 1.52 6.40 0.74
N ALA A 72 0.38 6.12 0.09
CA ALA A 72 -0.43 7.14 -0.55
C ALA A 72 -1.03 8.12 0.48
N LEU A 73 -1.56 7.63 1.61
CA LEU A 73 -2.10 8.48 2.68
C LEU A 73 -1.02 9.37 3.30
N VAL A 74 0.18 8.82 3.55
CA VAL A 74 1.35 9.60 4.01
C VAL A 74 1.69 10.67 2.98
N HIS A 75 1.73 10.31 1.70
CA HIS A 75 2.02 11.26 0.64
C HIS A 75 0.96 12.36 0.56
N LEU A 76 -0.34 12.05 0.64
CA LEU A 76 -1.40 13.07 0.64
C LEU A 76 -1.32 13.98 1.86
N ARG A 77 -0.98 13.43 3.04
CA ARG A 77 -0.84 14.20 4.28
C ARG A 77 0.31 15.21 4.23
N HIS A 78 1.41 14.87 3.57
CA HIS A 78 2.64 15.67 3.58
C HIS A 78 2.95 16.37 2.25
N GLY A 79 2.40 15.88 1.13
CA GLY A 79 2.64 16.37 -0.23
C GLY A 79 1.72 17.50 -0.65
N ALA A 80 0.57 17.69 0.01
CA ALA A 80 -0.30 18.86 -0.23
C ALA A 80 0.31 20.19 0.30
N ALA A 81 1.45 20.14 1.00
CA ALA A 81 2.13 21.30 1.57
C ALA A 81 3.25 21.87 0.68
N HIS A 82 3.44 21.36 -0.55
CA HIS A 82 4.47 21.84 -1.48
C HIS A 82 3.87 22.26 -2.82
N ASP A 83 3.02 23.30 -2.80
CA ASP A 83 2.98 24.27 -3.90
C ASP A 83 4.01 25.36 -3.56
N VAL A 84 5.22 25.23 -4.11
CA VAL A 84 6.27 26.27 -4.12
C VAL A 84 6.85 26.35 -5.52
#